data_AF-A0AAJ1K0G9-F1
#
_entry.id   AF-A0AAJ1K0G9-F1
#
_cell.length_a   1.000
_cell.length_b   1.000
_cell.length_c   1.000
_cell.angle_alpha   90.00
_cell.angle_beta   90.00
_cell.angle_gamma   90.00
#
_symmetry.space_group_name_H-M   'P 1'
#
loop_
_entity.id
_entity.type
_entity.pdbx_description
1 polymer ?
#
loop_
_entity_poly.entity_id
_entity_poly.type
_entity_poly.pdbx_seq_one_letter_code
_entity_poly.pdbx_strand_id
1 'polypeptide(L)'
;MKLIQKHKKMIIACLIILIIAVFAGSILIFQFVASNVAYSKEQAQDIVLEQFPGKVIEADVEHELLNTYYEFTILDQQSQEIEVVVDAKNGSIVEVDYD
;
A
#
# COMPACT_ATOMS: atom_id res chain seq x y z
N MET A 1 52.53 8.28 -2.25
CA MET A 1 51.51 7.81 -3.23
C MET A 1 50.61 6.67 -2.73
N LYS A 2 51.13 5.65 -2.02
CA LYS A 2 50.33 4.50 -1.51
C LYS A 2 49.20 4.88 -0.52
N LEU A 3 49.40 5.92 0.29
CA LEU A 3 48.40 6.39 1.27
C LEU A 3 47.13 6.92 0.55
N ILE A 4 47.28 7.79 -0.45
CA ILE A 4 46.17 8.36 -1.22
C ILE A 4 45.33 7.26 -1.92
N GLN A 5 45.97 6.20 -2.43
CA GLN A 5 45.26 5.05 -2.99
C GLN A 5 44.48 4.24 -1.95
N LYS A 6 45.02 4.08 -0.73
CA LYS A 6 44.32 3.41 0.39
C LYS A 6 43.05 4.18 0.78
N HIS A 7 43.14 5.50 0.94
CA HIS A 7 41.97 6.34 1.28
C HIS A 7 40.91 6.33 0.17
N LYS A 8 41.29 6.35 -1.12
CA LYS A 8 40.33 6.22 -2.24
C LYS A 8 39.59 4.87 -2.23
N LYS A 9 40.28 3.76 -1.96
CA LYS A 9 39.64 2.43 -1.84
C LYS A 9 38.69 2.37 -0.64
N MET A 10 39.06 2.97 0.50
CA MET A 10 38.18 3.08 1.66
C MET A 10 36.91 3.89 1.35
N ILE A 11 37.05 5.00 0.63
CA ILE A 11 35.89 5.83 0.21
C ILE A 11 34.95 5.04 -0.71
N ILE A 12 35.49 4.31 -1.70
CA ILE A 12 34.69 3.48 -2.61
C ILE A 12 33.95 2.37 -1.84
N ALA A 13 34.62 1.70 -0.89
CA ALA A 13 33.99 0.68 -0.07
C ALA A 13 32.85 1.23 0.79
N CYS A 14 33.04 2.40 1.42
CA CYS A 14 31.98 3.06 2.19
C CYS A 14 30.78 3.46 1.32
N LEU A 15 31.02 3.97 0.10
CA LEU A 15 29.94 4.31 -0.83
C LEU A 15 29.12 3.08 -1.24
N ILE A 16 29.78 1.95 -1.51
CA ILE A 16 29.09 0.69 -1.86
C ILE A 16 28.24 0.20 -0.68
N ILE A 17 28.77 0.23 0.54
CA ILE A 17 28.02 -0.18 1.75
C ILE A 17 26.80 0.71 1.96
N LEU A 18 26.94 2.01 1.73
CA LEU A 18 25.84 2.96 1.89
C LEU A 18 24.73 2.73 0.85
N ILE A 19 25.10 2.40 -0.39
CA ILE A 19 24.13 2.00 -1.44
C ILE A 19 23.42 0.70 -1.06
N ILE A 20 24.15 -0.30 -0.57
CA ILE A 20 23.56 -1.59 -0.16
C ILE A 20 22.59 -1.41 1.01
N ALA A 21 22.90 -0.54 1.98
CA ALA A 21 22.01 -0.27 3.11
C ALA A 21 20.67 0.34 2.67
N VAL A 22 20.71 1.27 1.70
CA VAL A 22 19.50 1.88 1.13
C VAL A 22 18.67 0.84 0.37
N PHE A 23 19.32 0.00 -0.45
CA PHE A 23 18.65 -1.07 -1.19
C PHE A 23 18.05 -2.14 -0.27
N ALA A 24 18.76 -2.55 0.78
CA ALA A 24 18.24 -3.50 1.75
C ALA A 24 17.03 -2.91 2.49
N GLY A 25 17.09 -1.64 2.87
CA GLY A 25 15.97 -0.94 3.52
C GLY A 25 14.71 -0.91 2.65
N SER A 26 14.84 -0.55 1.36
CA SER A 26 13.69 -0.49 0.46
C SER A 26 13.06 -1.86 0.20
N ILE A 27 13.89 -2.91 0.04
CA ILE A 27 13.41 -4.28 -0.13
C ILE A 27 12.63 -4.74 1.11
N LEU A 28 13.12 -4.45 2.32
CA LEU A 28 12.44 -4.82 3.56
C LEU A 28 11.09 -4.10 3.71
N ILE A 29 11.02 -2.81 3.40
CA ILE A 29 9.77 -2.05 3.43
C ILE A 29 8.77 -2.61 2.41
N PHE A 30 9.22 -2.87 1.18
CA PHE A 30 8.36 -3.43 0.14
C PHE A 30 7.82 -4.81 0.53
N GLN A 31 8.67 -5.70 1.06
CA GLN A 31 8.22 -7.01 1.54
C GLN A 31 7.21 -6.89 2.68
N PHE A 32 7.40 -5.94 3.60
CA PHE A 32 6.47 -5.72 4.69
C PHE A 32 5.10 -5.24 4.19
N VAL A 33 5.05 -4.24 3.31
CA VAL A 33 3.81 -3.74 2.72
C VAL A 33 3.11 -4.83 1.90
N ALA A 34 3.86 -5.55 1.05
CA ALA A 34 3.31 -6.65 0.27
C ALA A 34 2.75 -7.78 1.16
N SER A 35 3.37 -8.06 2.31
CA SER A 35 2.88 -9.06 3.27
C SER A 35 1.63 -8.62 4.04
N ASN A 36 1.33 -7.31 4.07
CA ASN A 36 0.13 -6.76 4.71
C ASN A 36 -1.07 -6.69 3.74
N VAL A 37 -0.94 -7.15 2.49
CA VAL A 37 -2.05 -7.24 1.55
C VAL A 37 -2.39 -8.71 1.37
N ALA A 38 -3.55 -9.12 1.88
CA ALA A 38 -4.05 -10.49 1.73
C ALA A 38 -5.29 -10.58 0.83
N TYR A 39 -6.03 -9.47 0.72
CA TYR A 39 -7.19 -9.33 -0.13
C TYR A 39 -6.83 -8.46 -1.34
N SER A 40 -7.22 -8.89 -2.54
CA SER A 40 -7.12 -8.05 -3.72
C SER A 40 -8.23 -6.99 -3.72
N LYS A 41 -8.06 -5.96 -4.55
CA LYS A 41 -9.09 -4.93 -4.76
C LYS A 41 -10.41 -5.57 -5.21
N GLU A 42 -10.37 -6.57 -6.09
CA GLU A 42 -11.57 -7.27 -6.55
C GLU A 42 -12.25 -8.04 -5.41
N GLN A 43 -11.48 -8.72 -4.56
CA GLN A 43 -12.03 -9.43 -3.40
C GLN A 43 -12.65 -8.46 -2.38
N ALA A 44 -12.02 -7.31 -2.15
CA ALA A 44 -12.57 -6.26 -1.31
C ALA A 44 -13.85 -5.67 -1.92
N GLN A 45 -13.88 -5.48 -3.24
CA GLN A 45 -15.06 -5.01 -3.96
C GLN A 45 -16.24 -5.99 -3.81
N ASP A 46 -15.99 -7.29 -3.88
CA ASP A 46 -17.01 -8.32 -3.68
C ASP A 46 -17.58 -8.24 -2.25
N ILE A 47 -16.72 -8.11 -1.22
CA ILE A 47 -17.14 -7.93 0.19
C ILE A 47 -18.03 -6.70 0.36
N VAL A 48 -17.67 -5.61 -0.30
CA VAL A 48 -18.41 -4.35 -0.25
C VAL A 48 -19.77 -4.49 -0.91
N LEU A 49 -19.83 -5.07 -2.12
CA LEU A 49 -21.08 -5.26 -2.86
C LEU A 49 -22.01 -6.29 -2.22
N GLU A 50 -21.50 -7.23 -1.43
CA GLU A 50 -22.31 -8.14 -0.61
C GLU A 50 -23.08 -7.41 0.50
N GLN A 51 -22.52 -6.33 1.06
CA GLN A 51 -23.13 -5.55 2.14
C GLN A 51 -23.90 -4.32 1.66
N PHE A 52 -23.39 -3.68 0.61
CA PHE A 52 -23.92 -2.44 0.05
C PHE A 52 -24.28 -2.66 -1.42
N PRO A 53 -25.51 -3.13 -1.71
CA PRO A 53 -25.94 -3.40 -3.07
C PRO A 53 -26.06 -2.10 -3.85
N GLY A 54 -25.32 -2.01 -4.96
CA GLY A 54 -25.30 -0.82 -5.80
C GLY A 54 -24.35 -0.99 -6.97
N LYS A 55 -23.93 0.15 -7.52
CA LYS A 55 -22.91 0.19 -8.57
C LYS A 55 -21.68 0.92 -8.05
N VAL A 56 -20.53 0.25 -8.08
CA VAL A 56 -19.24 0.92 -7.85
C VAL A 56 -19.02 1.94 -8.97
N ILE A 57 -18.90 3.20 -8.60
CA ILE A 57 -18.62 4.31 -9.52
C ILE A 57 -17.17 4.77 -9.44
N GLU A 58 -16.51 4.55 -8.30
CA GLU A 58 -15.10 4.87 -8.07
C GLU A 58 -14.47 3.82 -7.15
N ALA A 59 -13.17 3.58 -7.32
CA ALA A 59 -12.43 2.56 -6.58
C ALA A 59 -10.95 2.89 -6.51
N ASP A 60 -10.51 3.41 -5.36
CA ASP A 60 -9.17 3.89 -5.13
C ASP A 60 -8.37 3.01 -4.16
N VAL A 61 -7.05 3.22 -4.19
CA VAL A 61 -6.10 2.51 -3.32
C VAL A 61 -5.38 3.54 -2.49
N GLU A 62 -5.61 3.48 -1.19
CA GLU A 62 -4.96 4.34 -0.23
C GLU A 62 -3.83 3.61 0.49
N HIS A 63 -2.73 4.32 0.72
CA HIS A 63 -1.58 3.80 1.44
C HIS A 63 -1.29 4.67 2.65
N GLU A 64 -1.67 4.20 3.84
CA GLU A 64 -1.29 4.85 5.08
C GLU A 64 -0.18 4.06 5.79
N LEU A 65 0.97 4.72 5.97
CA LEU A 65 2.16 4.15 6.59
C LEU A 65 2.62 2.86 5.91
N LEU A 66 2.20 1.71 6.43
CA LEU A 66 2.57 0.36 5.97
C LEU A 66 1.33 -0.53 5.71
N ASN A 67 0.15 0.08 5.73
CA ASN A 67 -1.13 -0.56 5.43
C ASN A 67 -1.64 -0.08 4.07
N THR A 68 -2.47 -0.91 3.46
CA THR A 68 -3.16 -0.59 2.21
C THR A 68 -4.64 -0.69 2.48
N TYR A 69 -5.39 0.31 2.04
CA TYR A 69 -6.84 0.34 2.10
C TYR A 69 -7.41 0.47 0.69
N TYR A 70 -8.60 -0.08 0.50
CA TYR A 70 -9.37 0.08 -0.72
C TYR A 70 -10.61 0.90 -0.40
N GLU A 71 -10.73 2.03 -1.06
CA GLU A 71 -11.89 2.90 -0.96
C GLU A 71 -12.80 2.66 -2.15
N PHE A 72 -14.09 2.49 -1.90
CA PHE A 72 -15.10 2.27 -2.92
C PHE A 72 -16.25 3.24 -2.75
N THR A 73 -16.55 3.98 -3.82
CA THR A 73 -17.76 4.81 -3.89
C THR A 73 -18.84 4.03 -4.62
N ILE A 74 -19.95 3.81 -3.94
CA ILE A 74 -21.08 3.01 -4.41
C ILE A 74 -22.27 3.93 -4.61
N LEU A 75 -22.82 3.92 -5.81
CA LEU A 75 -24.12 4.53 -6.09
C LEU A 75 -25.23 3.52 -5.78
N ASP A 76 -26.05 3.83 -4.79
CA ASP A 76 -27.16 2.99 -4.37
C ASP A 76 -28.38 3.12 -5.33
N GLN A 77 -29.44 2.36 -5.06
CA GLN A 77 -30.67 2.41 -5.87
C GLN A 77 -31.42 3.76 -5.79
N GLN A 78 -31.14 4.55 -4.77
CA GLN A 78 -31.71 5.88 -4.54
C GLN A 78 -30.81 6.99 -5.10
N SER A 79 -29.71 6.63 -5.78
CA SER A 79 -28.68 7.56 -6.27
C SER A 79 -27.99 8.36 -5.15
N GLN A 80 -27.88 7.76 -3.96
CA GLN A 80 -27.01 8.22 -2.89
C GLN A 80 -25.63 7.57 -3.04
N GLU A 81 -24.59 8.33 -2.72
CA GLU A 81 -23.21 7.86 -2.74
C GLU A 81 -22.84 7.35 -1.34
N ILE A 82 -22.29 6.14 -1.31
CA ILE A 82 -21.79 5.50 -0.09
C ILE A 82 -20.31 5.23 -0.33
N GLU A 83 -19.47 5.85 0.49
CA GLU A 83 -18.04 5.61 0.48
C GLU A 83 -17.73 4.52 1.51
N VAL A 84 -16.99 3.50 1.10
CA VAL A 84 -16.67 2.34 1.94
C VAL A 84 -15.18 2.05 1.84
N VAL A 85 -14.50 2.11 2.99
CA VAL A 85 -13.07 1.81 3.09
C VAL A 85 -12.86 0.41 3.67
N VAL A 86 -12.04 -0.40 2.99
CA VAL A 86 -11.75 -1.79 3.35
C VAL A 86 -10.25 -1.97 3.59
N ASP A 87 -9.89 -2.61 4.70
CA ASP A 87 -8.52 -3.00 5.00
C ASP A 87 -8.08 -4.17 4.11
N ALA A 88 -7.07 -3.94 3.26
CA ALA A 88 -6.55 -4.94 2.33
C ALA A 88 -5.86 -6.14 3.02
N LYS A 89 -5.57 -6.03 4.32
CA LYS A 89 -4.94 -7.11 5.11
C LYS A 89 -5.91 -8.19 5.54
N ASN A 90 -7.13 -7.81 5.90
CA ASN A 90 -8.10 -8.71 6.52
C ASN A 90 -9.50 -8.66 5.87
N GLY A 91 -9.72 -7.75 4.90
CA GLY A 91 -10.98 -7.58 4.20
C GLY A 91 -12.08 -6.94 5.06
N SER A 92 -11.74 -6.36 6.21
CA SER A 92 -12.72 -5.71 7.09
C SER A 92 -13.03 -4.32 6.57
N ILE A 93 -14.30 -3.94 6.61
CA ILE A 93 -14.72 -2.56 6.41
C ILE A 93 -14.31 -1.77 7.65
N VAL A 94 -13.50 -0.73 7.45
CA VAL A 94 -12.96 0.11 8.53
C VAL A 94 -13.68 1.45 8.62
N GLU A 95 -14.28 1.91 7.52
CA GLU A 95 -15.01 3.18 7.44
C GLU A 95 -16.15 3.08 6.44
N VAL A 96 -17.25 3.75 6.75
CA VAL A 96 -18.44 3.87 5.90
C VAL A 96 -18.97 5.29 6.06
N ASP A 97 -18.97 6.05 4.99
CA ASP A 97 -19.51 7.39 4.93
C ASP A 97 -20.65 7.49 3.91
N TYR A 98 -21.62 8.35 4.22
CA TYR A 98 -22.81 8.62 3.41
C TYR A 98 -22.81 10.10 3.07
N ASP A 99 -22.82 10.42 1.78
CA ASP A 99 -22.94 11.81 1.29
C ASP A 99 -24.42 12.24 1.14
#